data_AF-A0A081AKW2-F1
#
_entry.id   AF-A0A081AKW2-F1
#
_cell.length_a   1.000
_cell.length_b   1.000
_cell.length_c   1.000
_cell.angle_alpha   90.00
_cell.angle_beta   90.00
_cell.angle_gamma   90.00
#
_symmetry.space_group_name_H-M   'P 1'
#
loop_
_entity.id
_entity.type
_entity.pdbx_description
1 polymer ?
#
loop_
_entity_poly.entity_id
_entity_poly.type
_entity_poly.pdbx_seq_one_letter_code
_entity_poly.pdbx_strand_id
1 'polypeptide(L)'
;LENEIATGAYTTPSLITVWLGTNDAALVNGSSSEMHVPIEEYKDNLSQIVRGFQNAAPDAEILLISPAHIGEDARVKAAAERTDAKRGMVDRPNAATGDYARACVEVANELNVSVLDLYEHFNAMPVETQTTMLSDGITLPWRAMKQSTHNSKARSPPISPL
;
A
#
# COMPACT_ATOMS: atom_id res chain seq x y z
N LEU A 1 -17.25 -9.71 2.44
CA LEU A 1 -16.15 -10.20 1.58
C LEU A 1 -15.81 -11.66 1.85
N GLU A 2 -15.11 -12.05 2.92
CA GLU A 2 -14.78 -13.48 3.17
C GLU A 2 -16.01 -14.39 3.12
N ASN A 3 -17.08 -14.05 3.86
CA ASN A 3 -18.33 -14.79 3.82
C ASN A 3 -18.99 -14.81 2.44
N GLU A 4 -18.91 -13.73 1.66
CA GLU A 4 -19.49 -13.67 0.32
C GLU A 4 -18.73 -14.57 -0.66
N ILE A 5 -17.39 -14.64 -0.51
CA ILE A 5 -16.56 -15.55 -1.30
C ILE A 5 -16.84 -17.00 -0.89
N ALA A 6 -16.83 -17.28 0.41
CA ALA A 6 -17.06 -18.63 0.93
C ALA A 6 -18.45 -19.18 0.62
N THR A 7 -19.47 -18.32 0.53
CA THR A 7 -20.85 -18.71 0.19
C THR A 7 -21.10 -18.77 -1.32
N GLY A 8 -20.12 -18.44 -2.16
CA GLY A 8 -20.27 -18.43 -3.62
C GLY A 8 -21.23 -17.35 -4.12
N ALA A 9 -21.42 -16.26 -3.37
CA ALA A 9 -22.20 -15.11 -3.84
C ALA A 9 -21.56 -14.45 -5.08
N TYR A 10 -20.26 -14.69 -5.28
CA TYR A 10 -19.48 -14.31 -6.45
C TYR A 10 -18.64 -15.50 -6.93
N THR A 11 -18.18 -15.44 -8.19
CA THR A 11 -17.12 -16.35 -8.66
C THR A 11 -15.90 -16.19 -7.78
N THR A 12 -15.36 -17.31 -7.28
CA THR A 12 -14.11 -17.31 -6.50
C THR A 12 -13.02 -16.56 -7.26
N PRO A 13 -12.36 -15.57 -6.64
CA PRO A 13 -11.32 -14.80 -7.31
C PRO A 13 -10.10 -15.68 -7.61
N SER A 14 -9.43 -15.43 -8.74
CA SER A 14 -8.15 -16.06 -9.04
C SER A 14 -6.96 -15.32 -8.42
N LEU A 15 -7.13 -14.04 -8.08
CA LEU A 15 -6.12 -13.18 -7.45
C LEU A 15 -6.82 -12.23 -6.47
N ILE A 16 -6.28 -12.12 -5.25
CA ILE A 16 -6.67 -11.15 -4.24
C ILE A 16 -5.48 -10.25 -3.95
N THR A 17 -5.66 -8.94 -4.09
CA THR A 17 -4.65 -7.94 -3.71
C THR A 17 -5.06 -7.26 -2.42
N VAL A 18 -4.17 -7.21 -1.43
CA VAL A 18 -4.38 -6.44 -0.19
C VAL A 18 -3.38 -5.30 -0.14
N TRP A 19 -3.89 -4.08 -0.04
CA TRP A 19 -3.09 -2.86 -0.08
C TRP A 19 -3.52 -1.92 1.05
N LEU A 20 -2.90 -2.09 2.23
CA LEU A 20 -3.23 -1.41 3.48
C LEU A 20 -1.95 -0.96 4.20
N GLY A 21 -2.05 0.01 5.11
CA GLY A 21 -0.94 0.47 5.96
C GLY A 21 -0.59 1.95 5.82
N THR A 22 -1.02 2.64 4.76
CA THR A 22 -0.75 4.08 4.60
C THR A 22 -1.40 4.91 5.70
N ASN A 23 -2.61 4.55 6.13
CA ASN A 23 -3.32 5.25 7.18
C ASN A 23 -2.71 4.97 8.56
N ASP A 24 -2.42 3.70 8.82
CA ASP A 24 -1.79 3.14 10.01
C ASP A 24 -0.47 3.84 10.35
N ALA A 25 0.29 4.23 9.32
CA ALA A 25 1.54 4.97 9.40
C ALA A 25 1.43 6.44 9.87
N ALA A 26 0.25 6.87 10.34
CA ALA A 26 0.09 8.18 10.97
C ALA A 26 1.02 8.32 12.18
N LEU A 27 1.58 9.51 12.38
CA LEU A 27 2.29 9.85 13.61
C LEU A 27 1.30 9.99 14.78
N VAL A 28 1.67 9.43 15.93
CA VAL A 28 0.92 9.56 17.20
C VAL A 28 0.73 11.03 17.61
N ASN A 29 1.70 11.89 17.26
CA ASN A 29 1.67 13.33 17.50
C ASN A 29 1.40 14.14 16.22
N GLY A 30 0.86 13.53 15.17
CA GLY A 30 0.54 14.18 13.90
C GLY A 30 -0.90 14.67 13.82
N SER A 31 -1.26 15.34 12.71
CA SER A 31 -2.64 15.82 12.52
C SER A 31 -3.67 14.71 12.27
N SER A 32 -3.23 13.46 12.11
CA SER A 32 -4.10 12.30 11.88
C SER A 32 -3.83 11.16 12.86
N SER A 33 -3.42 11.49 14.09
CA SER A 33 -3.09 10.53 15.14
C SER A 33 -4.17 9.49 15.41
N GLU A 34 -5.44 9.81 15.14
CA GLU A 34 -6.57 8.88 15.26
C GLU A 34 -6.51 7.67 14.32
N MET A 35 -5.69 7.72 13.27
CA MET A 35 -5.48 6.60 12.34
C MET A 35 -4.27 5.73 12.69
N HIS A 36 -3.48 6.14 13.69
CA HIS A 36 -2.26 5.42 14.04
C HIS A 36 -2.58 4.02 14.56
N VAL A 37 -1.88 3.03 14.03
CA VAL A 37 -1.90 1.65 14.53
C VAL A 37 -0.45 1.25 14.82
N PRO A 38 -0.10 0.79 16.04
CA PRO A 38 1.25 0.31 16.34
C PRO A 38 1.70 -0.77 15.36
N ILE A 39 2.99 -0.81 15.01
CA ILE A 39 3.52 -1.71 13.96
C ILE A 39 3.17 -3.18 14.22
N GLU A 40 3.31 -3.66 15.46
CA GLU A 40 2.97 -5.06 15.78
C GLU A 40 1.47 -5.34 15.60
N GLU A 41 0.61 -4.40 15.98
CA GLU A 41 -0.84 -4.53 15.76
C GLU A 41 -1.18 -4.49 14.25
N TYR A 42 -0.50 -3.65 13.48
CA TYR A 42 -0.62 -3.65 12.02
C TYR A 42 -0.23 -5.00 11.41
N LYS A 43 0.88 -5.61 11.86
CA LYS A 43 1.32 -6.93 11.40
C LYS A 43 0.31 -8.03 11.74
N ASP A 44 -0.22 -8.00 12.97
CA ASP A 44 -1.23 -8.96 13.43
C ASP A 44 -2.53 -8.82 12.64
N ASN A 45 -3.00 -7.58 12.42
CA ASN A 45 -4.19 -7.28 11.65
C ASN A 45 -4.04 -7.74 10.19
N LEU A 46 -2.91 -7.41 9.55
CA LEU A 46 -2.63 -7.82 8.17
C LEU A 46 -2.55 -9.34 8.06
N SER A 47 -1.95 -10.01 9.04
CA SER A 47 -1.86 -11.46 9.07
C SER A 47 -3.22 -12.13 9.19
N GLN A 48 -4.11 -11.60 10.03
CA GLN A 48 -5.47 -12.09 10.18
C GLN A 48 -6.26 -11.94 8.87
N ILE A 49 -6.17 -10.78 8.21
CA ILE A 49 -6.83 -10.52 6.92
C ILE A 49 -6.36 -11.52 5.85
N VAL A 50 -5.04 -11.71 5.72
CA VAL A 50 -4.49 -12.65 4.71
C VAL A 50 -4.95 -14.07 4.98
N ARG A 51 -4.88 -14.55 6.22
CA ARG A 51 -5.34 -15.90 6.60
C ARG A 51 -6.85 -16.06 6.36
N GLY A 52 -7.65 -15.03 6.62
CA GLY A 52 -9.08 -15.00 6.31
C GLY A 52 -9.35 -15.26 4.83
N PHE A 53 -8.62 -14.57 3.95
CA PHE A 53 -8.71 -14.79 2.50
C PHE A 53 -8.20 -16.16 2.05
N GLN A 54 -7.09 -16.66 2.61
CA GLN A 54 -6.60 -18.02 2.31
C GLN A 54 -7.65 -19.09 2.65
N ASN A 55 -8.38 -18.91 3.75
CA ASN A 55 -9.44 -19.84 4.16
C ASN A 55 -10.69 -19.71 3.28
N ALA A 56 -11.09 -18.49 2.93
CA ALA A 56 -12.29 -18.24 2.12
C ALA A 56 -12.10 -18.58 0.63
N ALA A 57 -10.88 -18.46 0.11
CA ALA A 57 -10.53 -18.65 -1.30
C ALA A 57 -9.20 -19.41 -1.44
N PRO A 58 -9.17 -20.72 -1.12
CA PRO A 58 -7.92 -21.50 -1.06
C PRO A 58 -7.18 -21.62 -2.41
N ASP A 59 -7.90 -21.47 -3.52
CA ASP A 59 -7.34 -21.53 -4.88
C ASP A 59 -6.90 -20.15 -5.40
N ALA A 60 -7.14 -19.06 -4.65
CA ALA A 60 -6.76 -17.72 -5.06
C ALA A 60 -5.29 -17.43 -4.74
N GLU A 61 -4.57 -16.82 -5.68
CA GLU A 61 -3.29 -16.21 -5.34
C GLU A 61 -3.50 -14.95 -4.50
N ILE A 62 -2.60 -14.68 -3.55
CA ILE A 62 -2.62 -13.47 -2.74
C ILE A 62 -1.36 -12.65 -3.02
N LEU A 63 -1.56 -11.37 -3.29
CA LEU A 63 -0.51 -10.36 -3.44
C LEU A 63 -0.71 -9.27 -2.39
N LEU A 64 0.24 -9.16 -1.46
CA LEU A 64 0.36 -7.96 -0.64
C LEU A 64 0.99 -6.83 -1.43
N ILE A 65 0.51 -5.61 -1.21
CA ILE A 65 1.10 -4.40 -1.78
C ILE A 65 1.45 -3.51 -0.60
N SER A 66 2.73 -3.12 -0.47
CA SER A 66 3.16 -2.24 0.61
C SER A 66 2.53 -0.83 0.44
N PRO A 67 2.42 -0.04 1.52
CA PRO A 67 2.23 1.39 1.39
C PRO A 67 3.23 2.00 0.38
N ALA A 68 2.78 2.98 -0.40
CA ALA A 68 3.64 3.72 -1.32
C ALA A 68 4.43 4.83 -0.59
N HIS A 69 5.36 5.49 -1.28
CA HIS A 69 6.08 6.65 -0.73
C HIS A 69 5.14 7.82 -0.41
N ILE A 70 5.57 8.66 0.52
CA ILE A 70 4.87 9.90 0.90
C ILE A 70 5.61 11.10 0.34
N GLY A 71 4.87 12.00 -0.30
CA GLY A 71 5.38 13.29 -0.76
C GLY A 71 5.48 14.28 0.40
N GLU A 72 6.62 14.29 1.09
CA GLU A 72 6.84 15.09 2.31
C GLU A 72 6.55 16.58 2.14
N ASP A 73 6.99 17.21 1.05
CA ASP A 73 6.75 18.64 0.80
C ASP A 73 5.25 18.98 0.79
N ALA A 74 4.43 18.11 0.18
CA ALA A 74 2.99 18.29 0.14
C ALA A 74 2.36 18.12 1.54
N ARG A 75 2.88 17.19 2.36
CA ARG A 75 2.41 17.00 3.75
C ARG A 75 2.77 18.19 4.63
N VAL A 76 3.99 18.70 4.51
CA VAL A 76 4.46 19.90 5.23
C VAL A 76 3.62 21.11 4.85
N LYS A 77 3.39 21.33 3.55
CA LYS A 77 2.52 22.41 3.06
C LYS A 77 1.10 22.28 3.61
N ALA A 78 0.51 21.09 3.51
CA ALA A 78 -0.84 20.85 4.02
C ALA A 78 -0.93 21.12 5.53
N ALA A 79 0.08 20.73 6.31
CA ALA A 79 0.15 21.00 7.75
C ALA A 79 0.23 22.51 8.04
N ALA A 80 1.02 23.26 7.27
CA ALA A 80 1.18 24.71 7.44
C ALA A 80 -0.08 25.52 7.09
N GLU A 81 -0.86 25.04 6.12
CA GLU A 81 -2.09 25.66 5.61
C GLU A 81 -3.34 25.36 6.46
N ARG A 82 -3.26 24.44 7.42
CA ARG A 82 -4.39 24.15 8.33
C ARG A 82 -4.79 25.39 9.12
N THR A 83 -6.09 25.48 9.43
CA THR A 83 -6.69 26.58 10.20
C THR A 83 -7.19 26.16 11.59
N ASP A 84 -6.95 24.90 11.98
CA ASP A 84 -7.36 24.33 13.27
C ASP A 84 -6.19 24.17 14.24
N ALA A 85 -6.46 23.57 15.40
CA ALA A 85 -5.47 23.33 16.45
C ALA A 85 -4.32 22.40 16.02
N LYS A 86 -4.46 21.68 14.89
CA LYS A 86 -3.47 20.76 14.36
C LYS A 86 -2.50 21.44 13.37
N ARG A 87 -2.54 22.76 13.23
CA ARG A 87 -1.65 23.51 12.33
C ARG A 87 -0.17 23.26 12.63
N GLY A 88 0.61 23.02 11.58
CA GLY A 88 2.03 22.70 11.66
C GLY A 88 2.33 21.24 12.03
N MET A 89 1.32 20.43 12.35
CA MET A 89 1.50 19.01 12.67
C MET A 89 1.47 18.18 11.39
N VAL A 90 2.64 17.71 10.93
CA VAL A 90 2.72 16.73 9.84
C VAL A 90 2.09 15.43 10.31
N ASP A 91 1.27 14.81 9.47
CA ASP A 91 0.58 13.57 9.80
C ASP A 91 1.40 12.32 9.55
N ARG A 92 2.14 12.27 8.44
CA ARG A 92 2.84 11.08 7.95
C ARG A 92 4.12 11.49 7.22
N PRO A 93 5.30 11.20 7.77
CA PRO A 93 6.55 11.31 7.04
C PRO A 93 6.82 10.03 6.23
N ASN A 94 7.58 10.15 5.14
CA ASN A 94 7.93 9.01 4.30
C ASN A 94 8.72 7.94 5.08
N ALA A 95 9.52 8.34 6.07
CA ALA A 95 10.25 7.41 6.93
C ALA A 95 9.31 6.50 7.74
N ALA A 96 8.26 7.07 8.35
CA ALA A 96 7.28 6.27 9.09
C ALA A 96 6.56 5.29 8.16
N THR A 97 6.14 5.73 6.97
CA THR A 97 5.55 4.83 5.98
C THR A 97 6.49 3.70 5.54
N GLY A 98 7.80 3.96 5.51
CA GLY A 98 8.81 2.92 5.27
C GLY A 98 8.83 1.82 6.33
N ASP A 99 8.56 2.15 7.60
CA ASP A 99 8.47 1.15 8.68
C ASP A 99 7.31 0.18 8.44
N TYR A 100 6.14 0.70 8.02
CA TYR A 100 4.96 -0.12 7.71
C TYR A 100 5.14 -0.90 6.40
N ALA A 101 5.86 -0.35 5.42
CA ALA A 101 6.21 -1.07 4.21
C ALA A 101 7.08 -2.31 4.50
N ARG A 102 8.10 -2.17 5.35
CA ARG A 102 8.92 -3.32 5.78
C ARG A 102 8.10 -4.32 6.58
N ALA A 103 7.23 -3.86 7.47
CA ALA A 103 6.32 -4.75 8.21
C ALA A 103 5.37 -5.52 7.28
N CYS A 104 4.88 -4.90 6.20
CA CYS A 104 4.07 -5.57 5.17
C CYS A 104 4.87 -6.69 4.45
N VAL A 105 6.13 -6.40 4.09
CA VAL A 105 7.03 -7.38 3.47
C VAL A 105 7.36 -8.53 4.42
N GLU A 106 7.59 -8.25 5.70
CA GLU A 106 7.79 -9.27 6.74
C GLU A 106 6.60 -10.21 6.83
N VAL A 107 5.38 -9.68 6.96
CA VAL A 107 4.14 -10.48 7.01
C VAL A 107 3.98 -11.32 5.74
N ALA A 108 4.28 -10.77 4.56
CA ALA A 108 4.21 -11.51 3.31
C ALA A 108 5.13 -12.75 3.33
N ASN A 109 6.38 -12.56 3.77
CA ASN A 109 7.37 -13.63 3.88
C ASN A 109 6.96 -14.67 4.92
N GLU A 110 6.48 -14.25 6.09
CA GLU A 110 6.02 -15.13 7.16
C GLU A 110 4.82 -16.01 6.73
N LEU A 111 3.92 -15.47 5.92
CA LEU A 111 2.75 -16.17 5.40
C LEU A 111 2.98 -16.87 4.05
N ASN A 112 4.20 -16.75 3.50
CA ASN A 112 4.58 -17.29 2.20
C ASN A 112 3.63 -16.85 1.06
N VAL A 113 3.32 -15.55 1.01
CA VAL A 113 2.54 -14.92 -0.06
C VAL A 113 3.39 -13.91 -0.82
N SER A 114 3.01 -13.60 -2.06
CA SER A 114 3.73 -12.61 -2.88
C SER A 114 3.57 -11.21 -2.33
N VAL A 115 4.60 -10.35 -2.50
CA VAL A 115 4.54 -8.92 -2.15
C VAL A 115 5.10 -8.04 -3.24
N LEU A 116 4.40 -6.93 -3.52
CA LEU A 116 4.88 -5.81 -4.31
C LEU A 116 5.29 -4.68 -3.37
N ASP A 117 6.59 -4.47 -3.21
CA ASP A 117 7.15 -3.37 -2.43
C ASP A 117 7.12 -2.08 -3.25
N LEU A 118 6.00 -1.36 -3.16
CA LEU A 118 5.83 -0.07 -3.81
C LEU A 118 6.65 1.03 -3.14
N TYR A 119 6.95 0.89 -1.85
CA TYR A 119 7.72 1.89 -1.11
C TYR A 119 9.12 2.00 -1.71
N GLU A 120 9.85 0.88 -1.76
CA GLU A 120 11.20 0.84 -2.35
C GLU A 120 11.16 1.21 -3.83
N HIS A 121 10.16 0.71 -4.56
CA HIS A 121 10.02 0.99 -6.00
C HIS A 121 9.93 2.50 -6.31
N PHE A 122 9.07 3.23 -5.59
CA PHE A 122 8.93 4.66 -5.82
C PHE A 122 10.11 5.46 -5.24
N ASN A 123 10.63 5.10 -4.07
CA ASN A 123 11.79 5.80 -3.49
C ASN A 123 13.06 5.65 -4.35
N ALA A 124 13.16 4.60 -5.18
CA ALA A 124 14.24 4.42 -6.14
C ALA A 124 14.12 5.32 -7.40
N MET A 125 12.99 6.01 -7.61
CA MET A 125 12.81 6.93 -8.75
C MET A 125 13.40 8.32 -8.47
N PRO A 126 13.67 9.15 -9.49
CA PRO A 126 14.01 10.56 -9.27
C PRO A 126 12.90 11.29 -8.52
N VAL A 127 13.27 12.20 -7.61
CA VAL A 127 12.33 12.94 -6.74
C VAL A 127 11.28 13.67 -7.56
N GLU A 128 11.64 14.25 -8.71
CA GLU A 128 10.71 14.95 -9.59
C GLU A 128 9.63 14.01 -10.13
N THR A 129 10.01 12.75 -10.42
CA THR A 129 9.07 11.72 -10.86
C THR A 129 8.14 11.34 -9.70
N GLN A 130 8.71 11.08 -8.52
CA GLN A 130 7.96 10.75 -7.32
C GLN A 130 6.88 11.77 -6.98
N THR A 131 7.21 13.07 -7.03
CA THR A 131 6.27 14.15 -6.69
C THR A 131 5.11 14.24 -7.69
N THR A 132 5.34 13.96 -8.98
CA THR A 132 4.27 13.97 -9.99
C THR A 132 3.30 12.80 -9.88
N MET A 133 3.68 11.75 -9.14
CA MET A 133 2.87 10.56 -8.93
C MET A 133 1.88 10.71 -7.79
N LEU A 134 1.88 11.82 -7.03
CA LEU A 134 0.99 12.01 -5.89
C LEU A 134 0.19 13.32 -6.02
N SER A 135 -1.12 13.29 -5.74
CA SER A 135 -1.96 14.51 -5.81
C SER A 135 -1.89 15.38 -4.56
N ASP A 136 -1.73 14.77 -3.39
CA ASP A 136 -1.75 15.42 -2.06
C ASP A 136 -0.60 14.94 -1.15
N GLY A 137 0.40 14.30 -1.77
CA GLY A 137 1.50 13.62 -1.09
C GLY A 137 1.15 12.23 -0.55
N ILE A 138 -0.06 11.71 -0.79
CA ILE A 138 -0.49 10.36 -0.34
C ILE A 138 -1.13 9.57 -1.49
N THR A 139 -2.06 10.20 -2.20
CA THR A 139 -2.92 9.54 -3.18
C THR A 139 -2.26 9.53 -4.54
N LEU A 140 -2.12 8.34 -5.14
CA LEU A 140 -1.78 8.19 -6.55
C LEU A 140 -2.97 8.68 -7.41
N PRO A 141 -2.83 9.76 -8.21
CA PRO A 141 -3.90 10.21 -9.06
C PRO A 141 -4.18 9.17 -10.14
N TRP A 142 -5.39 9.16 -10.69
CA TRP A 142 -5.82 8.18 -11.69
C TRP A 142 -4.86 8.04 -12.90
N ARG A 143 -4.11 9.11 -13.23
CA ARG A 143 -3.06 9.10 -14.28
C ARG A 143 -1.84 8.25 -13.90
N ALA A 144 -1.39 8.32 -12.65
CA ALA A 144 -0.30 7.48 -12.14
C ALA A 144 -0.73 6.00 -12.08
N MET A 145 -1.99 5.74 -11.71
CA MET A 145 -2.56 4.38 -11.73
C MET A 145 -2.56 3.76 -13.15
N LYS A 146 -2.77 4.56 -14.20
CA LYS A 146 -2.61 4.09 -15.60
C LYS A 146 -1.17 3.74 -15.96
N GLN A 147 -0.20 4.48 -15.43
CA GLN A 147 1.21 4.22 -15.71
C GLN A 147 1.72 2.95 -15.02
N SER A 148 1.23 2.68 -13.79
CA SER A 148 1.43 1.40 -13.09
C SER A 148 0.91 0.19 -13.87
N THR A 149 -0.18 0.33 -14.62
CA THR A 149 -0.76 -0.76 -15.41
C THR A 149 -0.13 -0.94 -16.80
N HIS A 150 0.66 0.02 -17.29
CA HIS A 150 1.33 -0.08 -18.60
C HIS A 150 2.72 -0.74 -18.51
N ASN A 151 3.45 -0.59 -17.40
CA ASN A 151 4.78 -1.20 -17.23
C ASN A 151 4.74 -2.73 -17.01
N SER A 152 3.58 -3.33 -16.73
CA SER A 152 3.42 -4.78 -16.59
C SER A 152 3.30 -5.55 -17.92
N LYS A 153 3.25 -4.86 -19.07
CA LYS A 153 3.13 -5.49 -20.40
C LYS A 153 4.44 -5.73 -21.16
N ALA A 154 5.60 -5.46 -20.56
CA ALA A 154 6.88 -5.61 -21.24
C ALA A 154 7.75 -6.70 -20.61
N ARG A 155 7.55 -7.97 -21.05
CA ARG A 155 8.59 -8.98 -21.34
C ARG A 155 7.96 -10.38 -21.47
N SER A 156 7.53 -10.71 -22.68
CA SER A 156 7.53 -12.09 -23.17
C SER A 156 8.26 -12.08 -24.50
N PRO A 157 9.40 -12.77 -24.68
CA PRO A 157 10.01 -12.86 -26.00
C PRO A 157 9.12 -13.72 -26.91
N PRO A 158 9.04 -13.42 -28.22
CA PRO A 158 8.24 -14.19 -29.15
C PRO A 158 8.82 -15.61 -29.29
N ILE A 159 7.97 -16.62 -29.09
CA ILE A 159 8.27 -18.02 -29.40
C ILE A 159 8.33 -18.14 -30.92
N SER A 160 9.48 -18.55 -31.45
CA SER A 160 9.63 -18.85 -32.88
C SER A 160 8.94 -20.18 -33.21
N PRO A 161 8.10 -20.25 -34.25
CA PRO A 161 7.47 -21.50 -34.64
C PRO A 161 8.45 -22.42 -35.40
N LEU A 162 8.37 -23.72 -35.10
CA LEU A 162 8.87 -24.82 -35.94
C LEU A 162 7.85 -25.14 -37.03
#